data_AF-Q5YQ85-F1
#
_entry.id   AF-Q5YQ85-F1
#
_cell.length_a   1.000
_cell.length_b   1.000
_cell.length_c   1.000
_cell.angle_alpha   90.00
_cell.angle_beta   90.00
_cell.angle_gamma   90.00
#
_symmetry.space_group_name_H-M   'P 1'
#
loop_
_entity.id
_entity.type
_entity.pdbx_description
1 polymer ?
#
loop_
_entity_poly.entity_id
_entity_poly.type
_entity_poly.pdbx_seq_one_letter_code
_entity_poly.pdbx_strand_id
1 'polypeptide(L)'
;MDVIARRPPDGQPWAPPPPRPAMRHIRIVLGTLVLDFQACAEQARDVAAEIARRTRLDLIVTVDDHVSADLPPLPCARLWAQ
;
A
#
# COMPACT_ATOMS: atom_id res chain seq x y z
N MET A 1 14.67 -0.91 -22.26
CA MET A 1 14.12 -2.04 -21.49
C MET A 1 12.83 -2.45 -22.16
N ASP A 2 12.91 -3.44 -23.06
CA ASP A 2 11.79 -3.91 -23.86
C ASP A 2 10.81 -4.72 -23.00
N VAL A 3 9.59 -4.22 -22.84
CA VAL A 3 8.49 -5.01 -22.28
C VAL A 3 7.93 -5.86 -23.42
N ILE A 4 8.50 -7.06 -23.59
CA ILE A 4 7.94 -8.07 -24.49
C ILE A 4 6.69 -8.65 -23.82
N ALA A 5 5.54 -8.03 -24.06
CA ALA A 5 4.26 -8.63 -23.73
C ALA A 5 4.10 -9.91 -24.58
N ARG A 6 4.21 -11.07 -23.95
CA ARG A 6 3.87 -12.34 -24.61
C ARG A 6 2.38 -12.34 -24.93
N ARG A 7 2.04 -12.57 -26.20
CA ARG A 7 0.65 -12.73 -26.66
C ARG A 7 -0.05 -13.83 -25.82
N PRO A 8 -1.22 -13.58 -25.21
CA PRO A 8 -1.99 -14.63 -24.54
C PRO A 8 -2.40 -15.70 -25.56
N PRO A 9 -2.41 -17.00 -25.19
CA PRO A 9 -3.15 -17.99 -25.94
C PRO A 9 -4.65 -17.69 -25.77
N ASP A 10 -5.36 -17.73 -26.90
CA ASP A 10 -6.83 -17.80 -26.99
C ASP A 10 -7.61 -16.48 -26.75
N GLY A 11 -7.84 -15.74 -27.84
CA GLY A 11 -9.10 -15.01 -28.14
C GLY A 11 -9.61 -13.93 -27.18
N GLN A 12 -8.96 -13.70 -26.05
CA GLN A 12 -9.40 -12.75 -25.05
C GLN A 12 -9.06 -11.33 -25.50
N PRO A 13 -10.02 -10.39 -25.51
CA PRO A 13 -9.74 -8.98 -25.79
C PRO A 13 -8.64 -8.51 -24.85
N TRP A 14 -7.60 -7.86 -25.38
CA TRP A 14 -6.57 -7.22 -24.57
C TRP A 14 -7.23 -6.24 -23.61
N ALA A 15 -7.35 -6.62 -22.35
CA ALA A 15 -7.60 -5.70 -21.27
C ALA A 15 -6.24 -5.18 -20.82
N PRO A 16 -6.01 -3.85 -20.75
CA PRO A 16 -4.81 -3.35 -20.10
C PRO A 16 -4.75 -3.92 -18.68
N PRO A 17 -3.55 -4.26 -18.17
CA PRO A 17 -3.42 -4.66 -16.77
C PRO A 17 -4.05 -3.56 -15.90
N PRO A 18 -4.73 -3.92 -14.80
CA PRO A 18 -5.34 -2.93 -13.93
C PRO A 18 -4.28 -1.89 -13.54
N PRO A 19 -4.64 -0.59 -13.49
CA PRO A 19 -3.72 0.45 -13.13
C PRO A 19 -3.10 0.13 -11.77
N ARG A 20 -1.78 0.38 -11.63
CA ARG A 20 -1.12 0.20 -10.34
C ARG A 20 -1.83 1.07 -9.30
N PRO A 21 -2.15 0.53 -8.11
CA PRO A 21 -2.80 1.33 -7.07
C PRO A 21 -1.95 2.56 -6.74
N ALA A 22 -2.60 3.71 -6.55
CA ALA A 22 -1.91 4.90 -6.10
C ALA A 22 -1.31 4.66 -4.70
N MET A 23 -0.01 4.95 -4.57
CA MET A 23 0.68 4.88 -3.28
C MET A 23 0.26 6.07 -2.42
N ARG A 24 0.19 5.84 -1.11
CA ARG A 24 -0.12 6.81 -0.06
C ARG A 24 0.93 6.70 1.03
N HIS A 25 1.20 7.82 1.68
CA HIS A 25 2.03 7.85 2.87
C HIS A 25 1.17 7.47 4.07
N ILE A 26 1.70 6.58 4.90
CA ILE A 26 1.11 6.18 6.17
C ILE A 26 2.09 6.56 7.26
N ARG A 27 1.66 7.48 8.13
CA ARG A 27 2.35 7.82 9.36
C ARG A 27 1.66 7.15 10.53
N ILE A 28 2.43 6.42 11.32
CA ILE A 28 1.99 5.74 12.53
C ILE A 28 2.76 6.35 13.70
N VAL A 29 2.05 6.92 14.66
CA VAL A 29 2.62 7.59 15.83
C VAL A 29 2.18 6.89 17.10
N LEU A 30 3.14 6.54 17.96
CA LEU A 30 2.94 5.99 19.30
C LEU A 30 3.83 6.76 20.29
N GLY A 31 3.27 7.74 20.99
CA GLY A 31 4.06 8.65 21.83
C GLY A 31 5.11 9.39 20.99
N THR A 32 6.40 9.16 21.25
CA THR A 32 7.52 9.74 20.49
C THR A 32 7.98 8.86 19.32
N LEU A 33 7.49 7.62 19.21
CA LEU A 33 7.83 6.73 18.11
C LEU A 33 7.03 7.12 16.87
N VAL A 34 7.73 7.39 15.76
CA VAL A 34 7.16 7.69 14.45
C VAL A 34 7.62 6.63 13.45
N LEU A 35 6.68 6.01 12.76
CA LEU A 35 6.94 5.08 11.68
C LEU A 35 6.23 5.58 10.42
N ASP A 36 7.01 5.89 9.39
CA ASP A 36 6.51 6.36 8.11
C ASP A 36 6.70 5.28 7.04
N PHE A 37 5.62 4.96 6.33
CA PHE A 37 5.58 3.93 5.29
C PHE A 37 4.86 4.41 4.05
N GLN A 38 5.03 3.69 2.94
CA GLN A 38 4.17 3.81 1.77
C GLN A 38 3.32 2.56 1.57
N ALA A 39 2.06 2.73 1.17
CA ALA A 39 1.18 1.61 0.79
C ALA A 39 0.09 2.06 -0.18
N CYS A 40 -0.59 1.12 -0.84
CA CYS A 40 -1.80 1.49 -1.57
C CYS A 40 -2.94 1.89 -0.62
N ALA A 41 -3.97 2.55 -1.15
CA ALA A 41 -5.12 3.00 -0.36
C ALA A 41 -5.83 1.86 0.42
N GLU A 42 -5.91 0.66 -0.17
CA GLU A 42 -6.51 -0.52 0.46
C GLU A 42 -5.68 -0.99 1.65
N GLN A 43 -4.38 -1.22 1.44
CA GLN A 43 -3.44 -1.59 2.51
C GLN A 43 -3.44 -0.57 3.65
N ALA A 44 -3.41 0.72 3.32
CA ALA A 44 -3.43 1.81 4.29
C ALA A 44 -4.70 1.78 5.15
N ARG A 45 -5.85 1.57 4.51
CA ARG A 45 -7.14 1.44 5.19
C ARG A 45 -7.19 0.23 6.11
N ASP A 46 -6.75 -0.94 5.64
CA ASP A 46 -6.77 -2.17 6.41
C ASP A 46 -5.87 -2.08 7.65
N VAL A 47 -4.65 -1.56 7.48
CA VAL A 47 -3.73 -1.34 8.61
C VAL A 47 -4.30 -0.34 9.62
N ALA A 48 -4.85 0.79 9.15
CA ALA A 48 -5.47 1.78 10.03
C ALA A 48 -6.64 1.18 10.81
N ALA A 49 -7.50 0.39 10.15
CA ALA A 49 -8.64 -0.27 10.77
C ALA A 49 -8.23 -1.34 11.79
N GLU A 50 -7.20 -2.14 11.48
CA GLU A 50 -6.72 -3.19 12.38
C GLU A 50 -6.05 -2.61 13.63
N ILE A 51 -5.24 -1.55 13.46
CA ILE A 51 -4.62 -0.82 14.55
C ILE A 51 -5.71 -0.25 15.45
N ALA A 52 -6.68 0.49 14.89
CA ALA A 52 -7.78 1.08 15.65
C ALA A 52 -8.61 0.05 16.41
N ARG A 53 -8.78 -1.16 15.86
CA ARG A 53 -9.54 -2.24 16.51
C ARG A 53 -8.80 -2.96 17.63
N ARG A 54 -7.47 -3.12 17.53
CA ARG A 54 -6.70 -3.98 18.45
C ARG A 54 -5.90 -3.22 19.50
N THR A 55 -5.60 -1.95 19.27
CA THR A 55 -4.75 -1.18 20.18
C THR A 55 -5.57 -0.59 21.34
N ARG A 56 -5.05 -0.72 22.56
CA ARG A 56 -5.46 0.11 23.72
C ARG A 56 -4.52 1.29 23.94
N LEU A 57 -3.48 1.40 23.10
CA LEU A 57 -2.52 2.49 23.14
C LEU A 57 -3.06 3.67 22.33
N ASP A 58 -2.72 4.88 22.75
CA ASP A 58 -2.98 6.10 21.98
C ASP A 58 -2.08 6.12 20.74
N LEU A 59 -2.56 5.45 19.69
CA LEU A 59 -1.87 5.25 18.43
C LEU A 59 -2.58 6.07 17.36
N ILE A 60 -1.86 7.01 16.75
CA ILE A 60 -2.39 7.89 15.72
C ILE A 60 -1.90 7.38 14.37
N VAL A 61 -2.85 7.05 13.49
CA VAL A 61 -2.56 6.69 12.10
C VAL A 61 -3.04 7.81 11.20
N THR A 62 -2.14 8.36 10.40
CA THR A 62 -2.45 9.37 9.38
C THR A 62 -2.13 8.81 8.01
N VAL A 63 -3.04 8.99 7.06
CA VAL A 63 -2.86 8.59 5.67
C VAL A 63 -3.01 9.83 4.81
N ASP A 64 -2.00 10.11 3.99
CA ASP A 64 -1.97 11.27 3.12
C ASP A 64 -1.30 10.95 1.76
N ASP A 65 -1.29 11.96 0.90
CA ASP A 65 -0.86 11.84 -0.50
C ASP A 65 0.62 12.21 -0.70
N HIS A 66 1.33 12.59 0.37
CA HIS A 66 2.73 13.02 0.33
C HIS A 66 3.71 11.84 0.36
N VAL A 67 3.65 11.02 -0.69
CA VAL A 67 4.59 9.90 -0.87
C VAL A 67 5.97 10.42 -1.27
N SER A 68 7.00 10.01 -0.52
CA SER A 68 8.40 10.14 -0.91
C SER A 68 8.96 8.81 -1.37
N ALA A 69 9.86 8.83 -2.37
CA ALA A 69 10.52 7.63 -2.90
C ALA A 69 11.43 6.93 -1.86
N ASP A 70 11.83 7.64 -0.81
CA ASP A 70 12.69 7.12 0.25
C ASP A 70 11.91 6.36 1.34
N LEU A 71 10.58 6.41 1.31
CA LEU A 71 9.76 5.72 2.31
C LEU A 71 9.71 4.21 2.03
N PRO A 72 9.96 3.38 3.06
CA PRO A 72 9.84 1.94 2.91
C PRO A 72 8.37 1.55 2.69
N PRO A 73 8.09 0.49 1.90
CA PRO A 73 6.75 -0.06 1.85
C PRO A 73 6.32 -0.61 3.21
N LEU A 74 5.01 -0.73 3.45
CA LEU A 74 4.50 -1.41 4.63
C LEU A 74 5.16 -2.79 4.80
N PRO A 75 5.52 -3.18 6.03
CA PRO A 75 5.88 -4.55 6.33
C PRO A 75 4.75 -5.48 5.86
N CYS A 76 5.12 -6.56 5.18
CA CYS A 76 4.17 -7.53 4.65
C CYS A 76 3.22 -7.01 3.54
N ALA A 77 3.50 -5.88 2.89
CA ALA A 77 2.68 -5.37 1.77
C ALA A 77 2.40 -6.42 0.67
N ARG A 78 3.34 -7.37 0.46
CA ARG A 78 3.19 -8.47 -0.49
C ARG A 78 2.06 -9.47 -0.15
N LEU A 79 1.59 -9.50 1.10
CA LEU A 79 0.50 -10.41 1.51
C LEU A 79 -0.88 -9.98 0.97
N TRP A 80 -1.06 -8.71 0.61
CA TRP A 80 -2.29 -8.19 0.00
C TRP A 80 -2.39 -8.43 -1.50
N ALA A 81 -1.31 -8.89 -2.14
CA ALA A 81 -1.29 -9.21 -3.56
C ALA A 81 -1.65 -10.69 -3.85
N GLN A 82 -2.30 -11.36 -2.90
CA GLN A 82 -2.69 -12.78 -2.97
C GLN A 82 -4.07 -12.95 -3.60
#